data_AF-A0A7D5ZV07-F1
#
_entry.id   AF-A0A7D5ZV07-F1
#
_cell.length_a   1.000
_cell.length_b   1.000
_cell.length_c   1.000
_cell.angle_alpha   90.00
_cell.angle_beta   90.00
_cell.angle_gamma   90.00
#
_symmetry.space_group_name_H-M   'P 1'
#
loop_
_entity.id
_entity.type
_entity.pdbx_description
1 polymer ?
#
loop_
_entity_poly.entity_id
_entity_poly.type
_entity_poly.pdbx_seq_one_letter_code
_entity_poly.pdbx_strand_id
1 'polypeptide(L)'
;MTCEDTPTRLTWQVELHEPFSGVWICQRYGRATTTAALADIARAVLAGHLAAAPPRPGDTLRAVAYTDTGTRVTVTADELAIGSWEASPAVREALPVYLRDALPAPG
;
A
#
# COMPACT_ATOMS: atom_id res chain seq x y z
N MET A 1 -8.24 23.30 -19.44
CA MET A 1 -8.25 23.56 -17.99
C MET A 1 -7.96 22.23 -17.32
N THR A 2 -6.69 21.90 -17.15
CA THR A 2 -6.26 20.68 -16.45
C THR A 2 -6.46 20.94 -14.97
N CYS A 3 -7.31 20.14 -14.32
CA CYS A 3 -7.39 20.15 -12.86
C CYS A 3 -5.97 19.89 -12.35
N GLU A 4 -5.39 20.83 -11.61
CA GLU A 4 -4.19 20.54 -10.83
C GLU A 4 -4.60 19.45 -9.83
N ASP A 5 -4.10 18.23 -10.01
CA ASP A 5 -4.27 17.17 -9.02
C ASP A 5 -3.70 17.68 -7.71
N THR A 6 -4.60 18.02 -6.79
CA THR A 6 -4.20 18.62 -5.52
C THR A 6 -3.62 17.52 -4.65
N PRO A 7 -2.35 17.64 -4.19
CA PRO A 7 -1.74 16.63 -3.35
C PRO A 7 -2.58 16.37 -2.11
N THR A 8 -2.96 15.12 -1.90
CA THR A 8 -3.78 14.71 -0.77
C THR A 8 -2.90 14.05 0.27
N ARG A 9 -3.09 14.43 1.54
CA ARG A 9 -2.47 13.74 2.66
C ARG A 9 -3.22 12.45 2.95
N LEU A 10 -2.48 11.36 3.02
CA LEU A 10 -3.00 10.04 3.34
C LEU A 10 -2.14 9.36 4.40
N THR A 11 -2.76 8.41 5.08
CA THR A 11 -2.10 7.43 5.95
C THR A 11 -2.30 6.04 5.34
N TRP A 12 -1.29 5.18 5.46
CA TRP A 12 -1.38 3.79 5.08
C TRP A 12 -0.90 2.88 6.22
N GLN A 13 -1.38 1.65 6.21
CA GLN A 13 -1.08 0.60 7.16
C GLN A 13 -0.96 -0.74 6.43
N VAL A 14 -0.02 -1.58 6.86
CA VAL A 14 -0.02 -3.01 6.55
C VAL A 14 -0.50 -3.74 7.80
N GLU A 15 -1.47 -4.62 7.63
CA GLU A 15 -2.11 -5.35 8.72
C GLU A 15 -2.02 -6.86 8.48
N LEU A 16 -1.77 -7.60 9.56
CA LEU A 16 -1.81 -9.07 9.60
C LEU A 16 -3.09 -9.51 10.30
N HIS A 17 -3.81 -10.44 9.71
CA HIS A 17 -4.96 -11.07 10.35
C HIS A 17 -4.50 -12.07 11.41
N GLU A 18 -4.98 -11.92 12.64
CA GLU A 18 -4.81 -12.88 13.72
C GLU A 18 -6.06 -13.80 13.76
N PRO A 19 -5.93 -15.09 13.40
CA PRO A 19 -7.08 -15.94 13.13
C PRO A 19 -7.88 -16.34 14.38
N PHE A 20 -7.27 -16.38 15.57
CA PHE A 20 -7.97 -16.81 16.79
C PHE A 20 -8.98 -15.76 17.28
N SER A 21 -8.61 -14.49 17.24
CA SER A 21 -9.45 -13.36 17.65
C SER A 21 -10.16 -12.65 16.49
N GLY A 22 -9.76 -12.92 15.25
CA GLY A 22 -10.29 -12.26 14.04
C GLY A 22 -9.86 -10.80 13.90
N VAL A 23 -8.84 -10.37 14.65
CA VAL A 23 -8.38 -8.98 14.69
C VAL A 23 -7.29 -8.74 13.65
N TRP A 24 -7.30 -7.54 13.07
CA TRP A 24 -6.23 -7.07 12.20
C TRP A 24 -5.20 -6.29 13.01
N ILE A 25 -3.97 -6.79 13.04
CA ILE A 25 -2.86 -6.21 13.79
C ILE A 25 -2.00 -5.38 12.83
N CYS A 26 -1.89 -4.08 13.10
CA CYS A 26 -1.02 -3.19 12.33
C CYS A 26 0.46 -3.61 12.48
N GLN A 27 1.07 -4.04 11.38
CA GLN A 27 2.47 -4.43 11.29
C GLN A 27 3.36 -3.24 10.94
N ARG A 28 2.90 -2.37 10.04
CA ARG A 28 3.62 -1.17 9.57
C ARG A 28 2.62 -0.07 9.28
N TYR A 29 3.06 1.17 9.39
CA TYR A 29 2.25 2.33 9.03
C TYR A 29 3.15 3.46 8.51
N GLY A 30 2.54 4.39 7.77
CA GLY A 30 3.20 5.60 7.34
C GLY A 30 2.23 6.61 6.76
N ARG A 31 2.75 7.77 6.38
CA ARG A 31 1.99 8.88 5.81
C ARG A 31 2.68 9.40 4.58
N ALA A 32 1.90 9.90 3.65
CA ALA A 32 2.41 10.55 2.44
C ALA A 32 1.49 11.71 2.06
N THR A 33 2.04 12.67 1.31
CA THR A 33 1.28 13.68 0.59
C THR A 33 1.55 13.46 -0.88
N THR A 34 0.53 13.11 -1.66
CA THR A 34 0.72 12.69 -3.05
C THR A 34 -0.53 12.98 -3.89
N THR A 35 -0.33 13.06 -5.20
CA THR A 35 -1.40 13.09 -6.21
C THR A 35 -1.79 11.68 -6.68
N ALA A 36 -1.04 10.65 -6.27
CA ALA A 36 -1.32 9.27 -6.65
C ALA A 36 -2.65 8.78 -6.07
N ALA A 37 -3.31 7.88 -6.81
CA ALA A 37 -4.55 7.27 -6.37
C ALA A 37 -4.33 6.46 -5.08
N LEU A 38 -5.28 6.57 -4.15
CA LEU A 38 -5.21 5.91 -2.84
C LEU A 38 -5.04 4.38 -2.95
N ALA A 39 -5.71 3.78 -3.93
CA ALA A 39 -5.61 2.34 -4.20
C ALA A 39 -4.21 1.94 -4.68
N ASP A 40 -3.56 2.76 -5.49
CA ASP A 40 -2.21 2.48 -5.98
C ASP A 40 -1.18 2.60 -4.86
N ILE A 41 -1.37 3.52 -3.91
CA ILE A 41 -0.55 3.58 -2.70
C ILE A 41 -0.73 2.32 -1.85
N ALA A 42 -1.96 1.87 -1.63
CA ALA A 42 -2.21 0.64 -0.88
C ALA A 42 -1.57 -0.59 -1.56
N ARG A 43 -1.70 -0.71 -2.90
CA ARG A 43 -1.05 -1.76 -3.68
C ARG A 43 0.47 -1.73 -3.53
N ALA A 44 1.07 -0.56 -3.71
CA ALA A 44 2.52 -0.38 -3.65
C ALA A 44 3.09 -0.71 -2.27
N VAL A 45 2.41 -0.26 -1.20
CA VAL A 45 2.80 -0.54 0.17
C VAL A 45 2.75 -2.05 0.44
N LEU A 46 1.67 -2.72 0.04
CA LEU A 46 1.55 -4.16 0.25
C LEU A 46 2.59 -4.94 -0.57
N ALA A 47 2.75 -4.61 -1.85
CA ALA A 47 3.73 -5.27 -2.72
C ALA A 47 5.16 -5.08 -2.20
N GLY A 48 5.54 -3.85 -1.84
CA GLY A 48 6.85 -3.57 -1.26
C GLY A 48 7.07 -4.28 0.09
N HIS A 49 6.03 -4.38 0.92
CA HIS A 49 6.10 -5.11 2.18
C HIS A 49 6.33 -6.61 1.96
N LEU A 50 5.55 -7.24 1.08
CA LEU A 50 5.66 -8.66 0.76
C LEU A 50 7.01 -9.00 0.11
N ALA A 51 7.56 -8.10 -0.70
CA ALA A 51 8.88 -8.27 -1.30
C ALA A 51 10.02 -8.13 -0.27
N ALA A 52 9.92 -7.18 0.66
CA ALA A 52 10.92 -6.98 1.71
C ALA A 52 10.86 -8.06 2.80
N ALA A 53 9.67 -8.57 3.10
CA ALA A 53 9.41 -9.57 4.13
C ALA A 53 8.32 -10.55 3.65
N PRO A 54 8.72 -11.66 3.00
CA PRO A 54 7.77 -12.66 2.54
C PRO A 54 6.92 -13.21 3.70
N PRO A 55 5.59 -13.36 3.51
CA PRO A 55 4.70 -13.89 4.53
C PRO A 55 5.02 -15.36 4.85
N ARG A 56 4.71 -15.79 6.08
CA ARG A 56 4.76 -17.21 6.43
C ARG A 56 3.55 -17.93 5.84
N PRO A 57 3.63 -19.25 5.63
CA PRO A 57 2.45 -20.03 5.25
C PRO A 57 1.31 -19.84 6.24
N GLY A 58 0.14 -19.43 5.74
CA GLY A 58 -1.06 -19.17 6.54
C GLY A 58 -1.23 -17.71 7.00
N ASP A 59 -0.22 -16.85 6.82
CA ASP A 59 -0.38 -15.42 7.09
C ASP A 59 -1.35 -14.81 6.07
N THR A 60 -2.30 -14.01 6.57
CA THR A 60 -3.19 -13.21 5.72
C THR A 60 -2.88 -11.74 5.96
N LEU A 61 -2.33 -11.07 4.94
CA LEU A 61 -1.94 -9.67 5.00
C LEU A 61 -2.83 -8.80 4.12
N ARG A 62 -3.04 -7.56 4.54
CA ARG A 62 -3.67 -6.51 3.72
C ARG A 62 -2.97 -5.18 3.93
N ALA A 63 -3.09 -4.28 2.96
CA ALA A 63 -2.82 -2.88 3.15
C ALA A 63 -4.13 -2.09 3.21
N VAL A 64 -4.15 -1.09 4.09
CA VAL A 64 -5.22 -0.11 4.17
C VAL A 64 -4.60 1.24 3.90
N ALA A 65 -5.22 2.04 3.04
CA ALA A 65 -4.86 3.44 2.88
C ALA A 65 -6.10 4.31 3.07
N TYR A 66 -5.95 5.46 3.72
CA TYR A 66 -7.04 6.39 3.95
C TYR A 66 -6.58 7.84 3.93
N THR A 67 -7.43 8.73 3.45
CA THR A 67 -7.21 10.18 3.45
C THR A 67 -7.69 10.80 4.75
N ASP A 68 -7.21 12.00 5.07
CA ASP A 68 -7.71 12.77 6.22
C ASP A 68 -9.20 13.14 6.09
N THR A 69 -9.73 13.14 4.85
CA THR A 69 -11.15 13.35 4.53
C THR A 69 -12.02 12.12 4.76
N GLY A 70 -11.44 10.98 5.14
CA GLY A 70 -12.16 9.76 5.52
C GLY A 70 -12.36 8.74 4.41
N THR A 71 -11.88 8.99 3.18
CA THR A 71 -11.87 7.96 2.13
C THR A 71 -10.91 6.85 2.53
N ARG A 72 -11.35 5.58 2.46
CA ARG A 72 -10.57 4.41 2.84
C ARG A 72 -10.61 3.35 1.75
N VAL A 73 -9.45 2.78 1.43
CA VAL A 73 -9.29 1.65 0.52
C VAL A 73 -8.53 0.54 1.25
N THR A 74 -8.88 -0.70 0.96
CA THR A 74 -8.20 -1.90 1.44
C THR A 74 -7.79 -2.72 0.24
N VAL A 75 -6.56 -3.23 0.26
CA VAL A 75 -6.00 -4.11 -0.76
C VAL A 75 -5.44 -5.35 -0.07
N THR A 76 -5.76 -6.51 -0.58
CA THR A 76 -5.32 -7.83 -0.09
C THR A 76 -4.22 -8.39 -0.99
N ALA A 77 -3.48 -9.39 -0.48
CA ALA A 77 -2.42 -10.03 -1.26
C ALA A 77 -2.97 -10.73 -2.52
N ASP A 78 -4.18 -11.30 -2.45
CA ASP A 78 -4.82 -11.96 -3.58
C ASP A 78 -5.14 -10.98 -4.72
N GLU A 79 -5.51 -9.74 -4.39
CA GLU A 79 -5.77 -8.68 -5.38
C GLU A 79 -4.49 -8.20 -6.09
N LEU A 80 -3.30 -8.40 -5.48
CA LEU A 80 -2.02 -8.09 -6.13
C LEU A 80 -1.63 -9.12 -7.18
N ALA A 81 -2.00 -10.38 -6.99
CA ALA A 81 -1.64 -11.46 -7.91
C ALA A 81 -2.33 -11.35 -9.29
N ILE A 82 -3.27 -10.42 -9.46
CA ILE A 82 -4.18 -10.34 -10.61
C ILE A 82 -3.62 -9.48 -11.79
N GLY A 83 -2.34 -9.10 -11.80
CA GLY A 83 -1.77 -8.50 -13.01
C GLY A 83 -0.35 -7.97 -12.91
N SER A 84 0.19 -7.57 -14.06
CA SER A 84 1.46 -6.84 -14.20
C SER A 84 1.31 -5.37 -13.78
N TRP A 85 0.84 -5.14 -12.55
CA TRP A 85 0.71 -3.79 -12.01
C TRP A 85 2.09 -3.23 -11.66
N GLU A 86 2.33 -1.98 -12.05
CA GLU A 86 3.60 -1.31 -11.82
C GLU A 86 3.38 0.04 -11.12
N ALA A 87 4.21 0.31 -10.10
CA ALA A 87 4.13 1.55 -9.34
C ALA A 87 4.63 2.73 -10.19
N SER A 88 3.74 3.69 -10.46
CA SER A 88 4.07 4.93 -11.13
C SER A 88 5.11 5.75 -10.35
N PRO A 89 5.82 6.69 -10.99
CA PRO A 89 6.80 7.54 -10.31
C PRO A 89 6.21 8.29 -9.10
N ALA A 90 5.01 8.85 -9.23
CA ALA A 90 4.33 9.56 -8.12
C ALA A 90 4.01 8.63 -6.94
N VAL A 91 3.69 7.36 -7.20
CA VAL A 91 3.50 6.34 -6.17
C VAL A 91 4.84 6.04 -5.49
N ARG A 92 5.89 5.77 -6.27
CA ARG A 92 7.23 5.49 -5.73
C ARG A 92 7.74 6.64 -4.86
N GLU A 93 7.61 7.88 -5.33
CA GLU A 93 8.01 9.10 -4.59
C GLU A 93 7.27 9.26 -3.26
N ALA A 94 5.99 8.86 -3.21
CA ALA A 94 5.18 8.92 -2.00
C ALA A 94 5.55 7.86 -0.95
N LEU A 95 6.26 6.79 -1.35
CA LEU A 95 6.66 5.72 -0.43
C LEU A 95 7.96 6.06 0.32
N PRO A 96 8.10 5.57 1.57
CA PRO A 96 9.39 5.56 2.23
C PRO A 96 10.38 4.67 1.45
N VAL A 97 11.67 5.03 1.53
CA VAL A 97 12.76 4.43 0.75
C VAL A 97 12.77 2.90 0.84
N TYR A 98 12.61 2.32 2.04
CA TYR A 98 12.66 0.87 2.21
C TYR A 98 11.53 0.10 1.48
N LEU A 99 10.35 0.71 1.28
CA LEU A 99 9.29 0.10 0.46
C LEU A 99 9.54 0.34 -1.02
N ARG A 100 10.02 1.53 -1.37
CA ARG A 100 10.36 1.90 -2.76
C ARG A 100 11.43 0.97 -3.34
N ASP A 101 12.48 0.69 -2.58
CA ASP A 101 13.62 -0.13 -2.99
C ASP A 101 13.26 -1.62 -3.07
N ALA A 102 12.24 -2.05 -2.32
CA ALA A 102 11.74 -3.42 -2.34
C ALA A 102 10.77 -3.69 -3.50
N LEU A 103 10.20 -2.65 -4.11
CA LEU A 103 9.32 -2.82 -5.27
C LEU A 103 10.12 -3.35 -6.47
N PRO A 104 9.53 -4.25 -7.28
CA PRO A 104 10.17 -4.68 -8.53
C PRO A 104 10.50 -3.47 -9.39
N ALA A 105 11.64 -3.52 -10.07
CA ALA A 105 12.09 -2.44 -10.97
C ALA A 105 11.05 -2.21 -12.08
N PRO A 106 10.91 -0.95 -12.56
CA PRO A 106 10.12 -0.69 -13.75
C PRO A 106 10.70 -1.48 -14.93
N GLY A 107 9.84 -2.17 -15.69
CA GLY A 107 10.23 -3.01 -16.83
C GLY A 107 10.58 -2.23 -18.08
#